data_AF-A0A914VJV4-F1
#
_entry.id   AF-A0A914VJV4-F1
#
_cell.length_a   1.000
_cell.length_b   1.000
_cell.length_c   1.000
_cell.angle_alpha   90.00
_cell.angle_beta   90.00
_cell.angle_gamma   90.00
#
_symmetry.space_group_name_H-M   'P 1'
#
loop_
_entity.id
_entity.type
_entity.pdbx_description
1 polymer ?
#
loop_
_entity_poly.entity_id
_entity_poly.type
_entity_poly.pdbx_seq_one_letter_code
_entity_poly.pdbx_strand_id
1 'polypeptide(L)'
;MALAIVSANPVKRQIMFGGGCVVTGIKLYQNGIYVRDLTTAEQAEYDTYKQGMADWSQKFSDQMAQWSQQFSNSMNNFNPFAPSNMTMPQAPAPIATPQQPSFCPANRGANSMQQQGKTYMFNGCSVNNDRVYINGQYARDLTEQEKTAIKTYEQQMQQWQRNQQQSMQQYQQQVQQSRQQMQQQMQQQMQQSMSGS
;
A
#
# COMPACT_ATOMS: atom_id res chain seq x y z
N MET A 1 -26.29 -4.46 22.14
CA MET A 1 -24.82 -4.64 22.03
C MET A 1 -24.36 -3.85 20.83
N ALA A 2 -23.56 -2.80 21.05
CA ALA A 2 -23.08 -1.93 19.98
C ALA A 2 -21.95 -2.64 19.22
N LEU A 3 -22.21 -3.01 17.97
CA LEU A 3 -21.17 -3.40 17.02
C LEU A 3 -20.35 -2.15 16.69
N ALA A 4 -19.20 -2.01 17.33
CA ALA A 4 -18.20 -1.04 16.92
C ALA A 4 -17.66 -1.46 15.55
N ILE A 5 -18.22 -0.89 14.49
CA ILE A 5 -17.66 -0.99 13.15
C ILE A 5 -16.32 -0.25 13.22
N VAL A 6 -15.22 -1.00 13.17
CA VAL A 6 -13.89 -0.44 12.96
C VAL A 6 -13.96 0.33 11.65
N SER A 7 -14.05 1.66 11.77
CA SER A 7 -13.86 2.61 10.69
C SER A 7 -12.41 2.48 10.23
N ALA A 8 -12.15 1.50 9.37
CA ALA A 8 -10.93 1.48 8.59
C ALA A 8 -11.01 2.71 7.68
N ASN A 9 -10.25 3.75 8.05
CA ASN A 9 -9.96 4.87 7.16
C ASN A 9 -9.61 4.28 5.79
N PRO A 10 -10.33 4.61 4.71
CA PRO A 10 -9.95 4.18 3.38
C PRO A 10 -8.64 4.88 3.07
N VAL A 11 -7.51 4.26 3.41
CA VAL A 11 -6.23 4.58 2.82
C VAL A 11 -6.49 4.53 1.33
N LYS A 12 -6.39 5.68 0.65
CA LYS A 12 -6.52 5.79 -0.80
C LYS A 12 -5.57 4.76 -1.41
N ARG A 13 -6.07 3.57 -1.73
CA ARG A 13 -5.40 2.60 -2.59
C ARG A 13 -5.52 3.15 -4.00
N GLN A 14 -4.76 4.20 -4.26
CA GLN A 14 -4.39 4.53 -5.61
C GLN A 14 -3.46 3.40 -6.03
N ILE A 15 -3.90 2.57 -6.98
CA ILE A 15 -3.05 1.58 -7.65
C ILE A 15 -2.05 2.41 -8.46
N MET A 16 -1.00 2.85 -7.79
CA MET A 16 0.14 3.55 -8.35
C MET A 16 1.18 2.45 -8.59
N PHE A 17 1.54 2.24 -9.86
CA PHE A 17 2.68 1.40 -10.22
C PHE A 17 3.95 2.11 -9.71
N GLY A 18 4.31 1.81 -8.46
CA GLY A 18 5.43 2.41 -7.76
C GLY A 18 6.74 2.06 -8.47
N GLY A 19 7.32 3.05 -9.13
CA GLY A 19 8.67 2.94 -9.62
C GLY A 19 9.64 2.83 -8.45
N GLY A 20 10.33 1.68 -8.36
CA GLY A 20 11.29 1.39 -7.30
C GLY A 20 12.67 1.94 -7.61
N CYS A 21 13.47 2.16 -6.56
CA CYS A 21 14.92 2.31 -6.68
C CYS A 21 15.56 0.92 -6.53
N VAL A 22 16.24 0.44 -7.55
CA VAL A 22 16.82 -0.92 -7.59
C VAL A 22 18.30 -0.82 -7.91
N VAL A 23 19.12 -1.55 -7.14
CA VAL A 23 20.56 -1.69 -7.38
C VAL A 23 20.84 -3.13 -7.75
N THR A 24 21.56 -3.36 -8.85
CA THR A 24 22.09 -4.70 -9.19
C THR A 24 23.57 -4.59 -9.55
N GLY A 25 24.44 -5.28 -8.80
CA GLY A 25 25.88 -5.02 -8.84
C GLY A 25 26.17 -3.55 -8.51
N ILE A 26 26.77 -2.82 -9.44
CA ILE A 26 27.00 -1.36 -9.33
C ILE A 26 25.96 -0.53 -10.06
N LYS A 27 24.95 -1.14 -10.70
CA LYS A 27 24.02 -0.43 -11.58
C LYS A 27 22.82 0.08 -10.81
N LEU A 28 22.56 1.39 -10.91
CA LEU A 28 21.38 2.04 -10.34
C LEU A 28 20.26 2.11 -11.37
N TYR A 29 19.09 1.59 -10.98
CA TYR A 29 17.84 1.69 -11.72
C TYR A 29 16.82 2.50 -10.93
N GLN A 30 16.18 3.45 -11.59
CA GLN A 30 15.06 4.21 -11.04
C GLN A 30 13.84 3.95 -11.91
N ASN A 31 12.77 3.44 -11.30
CA ASN A 31 11.53 3.07 -11.97
C ASN A 31 11.77 2.05 -13.12
N GLY A 32 12.73 1.14 -12.93
CA GLY A 32 13.10 0.12 -13.93
C GLY A 32 14.03 0.61 -15.04
N ILE A 33 14.47 1.86 -15.01
CA ILE A 33 15.34 2.46 -16.04
C ILE A 33 16.75 2.59 -15.47
N TYR A 34 17.75 2.14 -16.24
CA TYR A 34 19.15 2.37 -15.89
C TYR A 34 19.47 3.87 -15.89
N VAL A 35 19.98 4.36 -14.77
CA VAL A 35 20.34 5.78 -14.60
C VAL A 35 21.84 5.96 -14.79
N ARG A 36 22.64 5.21 -14.02
CA ARG A 36 24.10 5.24 -14.00
C ARG A 36 24.65 4.12 -13.13
N ASP A 37 25.97 3.96 -13.14
CA ASP A 37 26.66 3.17 -12.14
C ASP A 37 26.82 3.97 -10.82
N LEU A 38 26.89 3.25 -9.70
CA LEU A 38 27.14 3.76 -8.36
C LEU A 38 28.62 4.10 -8.21
N THR A 39 28.91 5.24 -7.61
CA THR A 39 30.26 5.61 -7.19
C THR A 39 30.72 4.72 -6.03
N THR A 40 32.03 4.66 -5.76
CA THR A 40 32.57 3.90 -4.63
C THR A 40 31.97 4.31 -3.29
N ALA A 41 31.71 5.61 -3.11
CA ALA A 41 31.06 6.12 -1.90
C ALA A 41 29.61 5.63 -1.76
N GLU A 42 28.85 5.61 -2.86
CA GLU A 42 27.48 5.11 -2.88
C GLU A 42 27.40 3.60 -2.72
N GLN A 43 28.40 2.86 -3.19
CA GLN A 43 28.51 1.42 -2.93
C GLN A 43 28.70 1.15 -1.43
N ALA A 44 29.57 1.92 -0.75
CA ALA A 44 29.74 1.81 0.69
C ALA A 44 28.46 2.18 1.47
N GLU A 45 27.73 3.21 1.01
CA GLU A 45 26.41 3.57 1.55
C GLU A 45 25.40 2.42 1.37
N TYR A 46 25.38 1.79 0.18
CA TYR A 46 24.52 0.65 -0.12
C TYR A 46 24.85 -0.57 0.74
N ASP A 47 26.13 -0.85 0.99
CA ASP A 47 26.56 -1.93 1.88
C ASP A 47 26.11 -1.71 3.31
N THR A 48 26.24 -0.47 3.81
CA THR A 48 25.73 -0.07 5.12
C THR A 48 24.22 -0.27 5.21
N TYR A 49 23.47 0.13 4.17
CA TYR A 49 22.03 -0.08 4.10
C TYR A 49 21.64 -1.57 4.10
N LYS A 50 22.34 -2.42 3.33
CA LYS A 50 22.10 -3.87 3.31
C LYS A 50 22.28 -4.51 4.68
N GLN A 51 23.34 -4.13 5.40
CA GLN A 51 23.58 -4.62 6.77
C GLN A 51 22.45 -4.18 7.71
N GLY A 52 22.07 -2.91 7.66
CA GLY A 52 20.93 -2.41 8.45
C GLY A 52 19.62 -3.13 8.13
N MET A 53 19.38 -3.49 6.86
CA MET A 53 18.18 -4.23 6.44
C MET A 53 18.18 -5.67 6.93
N ALA A 54 19.34 -6.34 6.96
CA ALA A 54 19.45 -7.68 7.53
C ALA A 54 19.11 -7.67 9.03
N ASP A 55 19.69 -6.72 9.78
CA ASP A 55 19.42 -6.55 11.20
C ASP A 55 17.96 -6.20 11.48
N TRP A 56 17.38 -5.29 10.68
CA TRP A 56 15.98 -4.92 10.78
C TRP A 56 15.05 -6.10 10.49
N SER A 57 15.31 -6.85 9.42
CA SER A 57 14.49 -8.00 9.04
C SER A 57 14.50 -9.08 10.11
N GLN A 58 15.66 -9.30 10.74
CA GLN A 58 15.77 -10.25 11.85
C GLN A 58 14.95 -9.78 13.05
N LYS A 59 15.14 -8.54 13.50
CA LYS A 59 14.38 -7.96 14.63
C LYS A 59 12.87 -7.97 14.38
N PHE A 60 12.47 -7.67 13.15
CA PHE A 60 11.07 -7.70 12.73
C PHE A 60 10.50 -9.12 12.77
N SER A 61 11.23 -10.10 12.24
CA SER A 61 10.85 -11.51 12.31
C SER A 61 10.68 -11.98 13.75
N ASP A 62 11.66 -11.68 14.61
CA ASP A 62 11.66 -12.08 16.02
C ASP A 62 10.49 -11.46 16.79
N GLN A 63 10.24 -10.17 16.56
CA GLN A 63 9.10 -9.45 17.18
C GLN A 63 7.76 -10.04 16.73
N MET A 64 7.60 -10.35 15.44
CA MET A 64 6.38 -10.94 14.91
C MET A 64 6.16 -12.38 15.39
N ALA A 65 7.24 -13.16 15.52
CA ALA A 65 7.18 -14.50 16.10
C ALA A 65 6.72 -14.47 17.55
N GLN A 66 7.30 -13.58 18.37
CA GLN A 66 6.91 -13.39 19.77
C GLN A 66 5.45 -12.94 19.88
N TRP A 67 5.03 -11.96 19.09
CA TRP A 67 3.65 -11.50 19.08
C TRP A 67 2.67 -12.59 18.64
N SER A 68 3.01 -13.36 17.60
CA SER A 68 2.19 -14.48 17.13
C SER A 68 2.00 -15.55 18.21
N GLN A 69 3.06 -15.87 18.97
CA GLN A 69 2.98 -16.80 20.09
C GLN A 69 2.10 -16.26 21.23
N GLN A 70 2.29 -14.99 21.62
CA GLN A 70 1.45 -14.35 22.64
C GLN A 70 -0.02 -14.35 22.23
N PHE A 71 -0.29 -13.97 20.99
CA PHE A 71 -1.64 -13.97 20.42
C PHE A 71 -2.25 -15.37 20.42
N SER A 72 -1.51 -16.38 19.97
CA SER A 72 -1.97 -17.77 19.97
C SER A 72 -2.25 -18.27 21.38
N ASN A 73 -1.39 -17.99 22.36
CA ASN A 73 -1.61 -18.36 23.75
C ASN A 73 -2.84 -17.67 24.35
N SER A 74 -3.07 -16.40 24.02
CA SER A 74 -4.29 -15.68 24.42
C SER A 74 -5.54 -16.29 23.79
N MET A 75 -5.48 -16.70 22.53
CA MET A 75 -6.61 -17.35 21.84
C MET A 75 -6.88 -18.77 22.33
N ASN A 76 -5.84 -19.56 22.65
CA ASN A 76 -6.01 -20.91 23.18
C ASN A 76 -6.64 -20.92 24.57
N ASN A 77 -6.41 -19.87 25.36
CA ASN A 77 -7.02 -19.69 26.67
C ASN A 77 -8.33 -18.88 26.62
N PHE A 78 -8.85 -18.60 25.42
CA PHE A 78 -10.08 -17.85 25.22
C PHE A 78 -11.31 -18.67 25.62
N ASN A 79 -11.92 -18.28 26.74
CA ASN A 79 -13.22 -18.79 27.15
C ASN A 79 -14.30 -17.72 26.87
N PRO A 80 -15.17 -17.91 25.86
CA PRO A 80 -16.20 -16.94 25.48
C PRO A 80 -17.27 -16.70 26.56
N PHE A 81 -17.27 -17.49 27.64
CA PHE A 81 -18.26 -17.42 28.71
C PHE A 81 -17.72 -16.91 30.05
N ALA A 82 -16.43 -16.52 30.12
CA ALA A 82 -15.85 -15.96 31.35
C ALA A 82 -16.12 -14.44 31.48
N PRO A 83 -16.49 -13.92 32.67
CA PRO A 83 -16.70 -12.49 32.89
C PRO A 83 -15.38 -11.71 32.78
N SER A 84 -15.27 -10.99 31.65
CA SER A 84 -14.38 -9.91 31.24
C SER A 84 -13.24 -9.50 32.18
N ASN A 85 -12.04 -10.04 31.92
CA ASN A 85 -10.80 -9.26 32.04
C ASN A 85 -9.70 -9.75 31.07
N MET A 86 -10.09 -10.09 29.85
CA MET A 86 -9.14 -10.60 28.86
C MET A 86 -8.41 -9.46 28.18
N THR A 87 -7.13 -9.27 28.52
CA THR A 87 -6.26 -8.32 27.84
C THR A 87 -5.70 -8.98 26.58
N MET A 88 -6.19 -8.56 25.41
CA MET A 88 -5.58 -8.96 24.14
C MET A 88 -4.16 -8.40 24.04
N PRO A 89 -3.16 -9.19 23.62
CA PRO A 89 -1.81 -8.69 23.42
C PRO A 89 -1.86 -7.62 22.34
N GLN A 90 -1.39 -6.41 22.68
CA GLN A 90 -1.33 -5.31 21.74
C GLN A 90 -0.36 -5.62 20.62
N ALA A 91 -0.65 -5.12 19.42
CA ALA A 91 0.28 -5.20 18.32
C ALA A 91 1.61 -4.52 18.72
N PRO A 92 2.76 -5.13 18.40
CA PRO A 92 4.04 -4.59 18.78
C PRO A 92 4.29 -3.24 18.07
N ALA A 93 5.06 -2.37 18.74
CA ALA A 93 5.43 -1.09 18.16
C ALA A 93 6.28 -1.28 16.88
N PRO A 94 6.11 -0.42 15.85
CA PRO A 94 6.87 -0.53 14.61
C PRO A 94 8.37 -0.39 14.86
N ILE A 95 9.17 -1.30 14.29
CA ILE A 95 10.63 -1.19 14.32
C ILE A 95 11.06 -0.23 13.21
N ALA A 96 11.85 0.78 13.58
CA ALA A 96 12.38 1.76 12.65
C ALA A 96 13.20 1.09 11.54
N THR A 97 12.83 1.35 10.29
CA THR A 97 13.57 0.87 9.11
C THR A 97 14.88 1.65 8.95
N PRO A 98 15.93 1.02 8.40
CA PRO A 98 17.14 1.72 7.98
C PRO A 98 16.79 2.88 7.04
N GLN A 99 17.57 3.97 7.13
CA GLN A 99 17.43 5.10 6.21
C GLN A 99 17.82 4.65 4.80
N GLN A 100 16.97 4.95 3.83
CA GLN A 100 17.23 4.63 2.43
C GLN A 100 18.50 5.35 1.95
N PRO A 101 19.31 4.76 1.06
CA PRO A 101 20.47 5.43 0.51
C PRO A 101 20.09 6.73 -0.23
N SER A 102 20.96 7.73 -0.12
CA SER A 102 20.80 9.09 -0.65
C SER A 102 20.66 9.15 -2.17
N PHE A 103 21.26 8.19 -2.89
CA PHE A 103 21.16 8.06 -4.35
C PHE A 103 19.81 7.51 -4.82
N CYS A 104 19.03 6.93 -3.91
CA CYS A 104 17.63 6.67 -4.17
C CYS A 104 16.84 7.94 -3.84
N PRO A 105 15.99 8.42 -4.75
CA PRO A 105 15.16 9.59 -4.46
C PRO A 105 14.33 9.30 -3.22
N ALA A 106 14.44 10.16 -2.22
CA ALA A 106 13.75 10.00 -0.95
C ALA A 106 12.25 9.80 -1.21
N ASN A 107 11.75 8.59 -0.97
CA ASN A 107 10.34 8.43 -0.66
C ASN A 107 10.12 9.08 0.69
N ARG A 108 9.76 10.37 0.69
CA ARG A 108 9.31 11.10 1.87
C ARG A 108 8.00 10.46 2.39
N GLY A 109 8.10 9.31 3.06
CA GLY A 109 6.99 8.57 3.66
C GLY A 109 5.90 8.13 2.68
N ALA A 110 4.95 7.33 3.18
CA ALA A 110 3.75 6.90 2.47
C ALA A 110 2.87 8.06 1.92
N ASN A 111 3.21 9.32 2.22
CA ASN A 111 2.47 10.52 1.85
C ASN A 111 3.19 11.44 0.84
N SER A 112 4.41 11.13 0.37
CA SER A 112 5.06 11.89 -0.73
C SER A 112 5.09 11.14 -2.06
N MET A 113 4.04 10.39 -2.30
CA MET A 113 3.72 9.71 -3.55
C MET A 113 3.38 10.70 -4.70
N GLN A 114 3.64 12.00 -4.53
CA GLN A 114 3.36 13.05 -5.52
C GLN A 114 4.61 13.53 -6.26
N GLN A 115 5.83 13.11 -5.86
CA GLN A 115 7.08 13.68 -6.40
C GLN A 115 8.14 12.65 -6.84
N GLN A 116 7.90 11.34 -6.72
CA GLN A 116 8.59 10.41 -7.60
C GLN A 116 8.11 10.74 -9.02
N GLY A 117 9.02 11.15 -9.91
CA GLY A 117 8.67 11.55 -11.29
C GLY A 117 7.64 10.57 -11.87
N LYS A 118 6.41 11.05 -12.07
CA LYS A 118 5.30 10.19 -12.48
C LYS A 118 5.72 9.48 -13.75
N THR A 119 5.76 8.15 -13.67
CA THR A 119 6.13 7.33 -14.82
C THR A 119 4.85 6.89 -15.51
N TYR A 120 4.65 7.32 -16.75
CA TYR A 120 3.55 6.90 -17.58
C TYR A 120 4.00 5.73 -18.43
N MET A 121 3.39 4.57 -18.22
CA MET A 121 3.61 3.40 -19.07
C MET A 121 2.54 3.36 -20.15
N PHE A 122 2.98 3.43 -21.40
CA PHE A 122 2.16 3.26 -22.57
C PHE A 122 2.54 1.94 -23.26
N ASN A 123 1.75 1.53 -24.24
CA ASN A 123 2.06 0.31 -25.01
C ASN A 123 3.32 0.54 -25.86
N GLY A 124 4.45 -0.07 -25.46
CA GLY A 124 5.72 0.00 -26.16
C GLY A 124 6.64 1.18 -25.77
N CYS A 125 6.19 2.09 -24.91
CA CYS A 125 7.05 3.19 -24.42
C CYS A 125 6.68 3.62 -22.99
N SER A 126 7.61 4.26 -22.30
CA SER A 126 7.36 4.88 -21.01
C SER A 126 7.88 6.30 -20.97
N VAL A 127 7.18 7.16 -20.26
CA VAL A 127 7.57 8.55 -20.03
C VAL A 127 7.88 8.74 -18.56
N ASN A 128 9.10 9.18 -18.23
CA ASN A 128 9.52 9.46 -16.86
C ASN A 128 10.37 10.73 -16.84
N ASN A 129 9.99 11.69 -15.99
CA ASN A 129 10.72 12.93 -15.76
C ASN A 129 11.07 13.67 -17.07
N ASP A 130 10.05 13.94 -17.87
CA ASP A 130 10.15 14.57 -19.19
C ASP A 130 11.01 13.81 -20.23
N ARG A 131 11.29 12.52 -20.01
CA ARG A 131 12.03 11.66 -20.95
C ARG A 131 11.20 10.50 -21.45
N VAL A 132 11.32 10.22 -22.74
CA VAL A 132 10.72 9.06 -23.41
C VAL A 132 11.72 7.91 -23.42
N TYR A 133 11.23 6.72 -23.07
CA TYR A 133 11.95 5.47 -23.13
C TYR A 133 11.19 4.48 -24.00
N ILE A 134 11.89 3.79 -24.90
CA ILE A 134 11.34 2.73 -25.75
C ILE A 134 12.08 1.44 -25.39
N ASN A 135 11.35 0.38 -25.02
CA ASN A 135 11.93 -0.86 -24.50
C ASN A 135 12.93 -0.64 -23.34
N GLY A 136 12.65 0.35 -22.48
CA GLY A 136 13.51 0.71 -21.34
C GLY A 136 14.77 1.52 -21.68
N GLN A 137 15.00 1.84 -22.96
CA GLN A 137 16.13 2.66 -23.39
C GLN A 137 15.71 4.12 -23.63
N TYR A 138 16.54 5.06 -23.18
CA TYR A 138 16.32 6.49 -23.43
C TYR A 138 16.25 6.75 -24.94
N ALA A 139 15.16 7.38 -25.38
CA ALA A 139 14.96 7.75 -26.77
C ALA A 139 15.21 9.25 -26.98
N ARG A 140 14.55 10.11 -26.18
CA ARG A 140 14.63 11.58 -26.26
C ARG A 140 13.90 12.24 -25.09
N ASP A 141 14.11 13.54 -24.92
CA ASP A 141 13.25 14.37 -24.07
C ASP A 141 11.87 14.60 -24.73
N LEU A 142 10.86 14.90 -23.90
CA LEU A 142 9.53 15.33 -24.33
C LEU A 142 9.59 16.74 -24.90
N THR A 143 8.86 16.97 -25.98
CA THR A 143 8.54 18.31 -26.47
C THR A 143 7.50 18.99 -25.55
N GLU A 144 7.40 20.32 -25.60
CA GLU A 144 6.41 21.07 -24.80
C GLU A 144 4.95 20.67 -25.13
N GLN A 145 4.69 20.30 -26.38
CA GLN A 145 3.39 19.76 -26.79
C GLN A 145 3.08 18.43 -26.10
N GLU A 146 4.07 17.53 -26.02
CA GLU A 146 3.90 16.24 -25.35
C GLU A 146 3.80 16.38 -23.84
N LYS A 147 4.56 17.29 -23.21
CA LYS A 147 4.39 17.63 -21.78
C LYS A 147 2.96 18.09 -21.49
N THR A 148 2.39 18.90 -22.39
CA THR A 148 0.99 19.34 -22.30
C THR A 148 0.02 18.16 -22.46
N ALA A 149 0.26 17.27 -23.43
CA ALA A 149 -0.54 16.07 -23.62
C ALA A 149 -0.52 15.13 -22.39
N ILE A 150 0.65 14.94 -21.78
CA ILE A 150 0.80 14.16 -20.54
C ILE A 150 -0.01 14.78 -19.39
N LYS A 151 0.01 16.11 -19.23
CA LYS A 151 -0.82 16.79 -18.22
C LYS A 151 -2.31 16.59 -18.47
N THR A 152 -2.76 16.65 -19.72
CA THR A 152 -4.15 16.37 -20.07
C THR A 152 -4.52 14.92 -19.76
N TYR A 153 -3.64 13.97 -20.11
CA TYR A 153 -3.81 12.56 -19.77
C TYR A 153 -3.94 12.34 -18.26
N GLU A 154 -3.12 13.01 -17.44
CA GLU A 154 -3.22 12.96 -15.98
C GLU A 154 -4.60 13.38 -15.47
N GLN A 155 -5.13 14.48 -15.98
CA GLN A 155 -6.43 15.01 -15.57
C GLN A 155 -7.56 14.02 -15.92
N GLN A 156 -7.52 13.45 -17.13
CA GLN A 156 -8.47 12.45 -17.58
C GLN A 156 -8.40 11.17 -16.74
N MET A 157 -7.19 10.69 -16.46
CA MET A 157 -6.96 9.51 -15.63
C MET A 157 -7.48 9.72 -14.20
N GLN A 158 -7.24 10.89 -13.61
CA GLN A 158 -7.77 11.22 -12.28
C GLN A 158 -9.31 11.27 -12.27
N GLN A 159 -9.93 11.82 -13.31
CA GLN A 159 -11.39 11.82 -13.42
C GLN A 159 -11.94 10.40 -13.53
N TRP A 160 -11.33 9.57 -14.38
CA TRP A 160 -11.71 8.17 -14.53
C TRP A 160 -11.58 7.40 -13.20
N GLN A 161 -10.46 7.58 -12.47
CA GLN A 161 -10.25 6.96 -11.16
C GLN A 161 -11.33 7.38 -10.15
N ARG A 162 -11.72 8.67 -10.12
CA ARG A 162 -12.80 9.15 -9.25
C ARG A 162 -14.13 8.48 -9.58
N ASN A 163 -14.47 8.39 -10.86
CA ASN A 163 -15.72 7.77 -11.31
C ASN A 163 -15.78 6.28 -10.93
N GLN A 164 -14.67 5.55 -11.12
CA GLN A 164 -14.56 4.15 -10.73
C GLN A 164 -14.69 3.96 -9.21
N GLN A 165 -14.03 4.83 -8.43
CA GLN A 165 -14.11 4.78 -6.97
C GLN A 165 -15.54 5.02 -6.48
N GLN A 166 -16.26 5.98 -7.08
CA GLN A 166 -17.66 6.25 -6.74
C GLN A 166 -18.56 5.06 -7.08
N SER A 167 -18.38 4.45 -8.26
CA SER A 167 -19.15 3.24 -8.64
C SER A 167 -18.91 2.09 -7.65
N MET A 168 -17.66 1.85 -7.26
CA MET A 168 -17.31 0.84 -6.27
C MET A 168 -17.93 1.13 -4.89
N GLN A 169 -17.94 2.40 -4.46
CA GLN A 169 -18.57 2.80 -3.21
C GLN A 169 -20.08 2.58 -3.23
N GLN A 170 -20.75 2.94 -4.34
CA GLN A 170 -22.19 2.71 -4.52
C GLN A 170 -22.52 1.22 -4.45
N TYR A 171 -21.75 0.37 -5.13
CA TYR A 171 -21.93 -1.08 -5.06
C TYR A 171 -21.76 -1.62 -3.64
N GLN A 172 -20.73 -1.17 -2.90
CA GLN A 172 -20.53 -1.57 -1.51
C GLN A 172 -21.70 -1.15 -0.60
N GLN A 173 -22.23 0.06 -0.79
CA GLN A 173 -23.41 0.53 -0.04
C GLN A 173 -24.64 -0.32 -0.35
N GLN A 174 -24.88 -0.66 -1.62
CA GLN A 174 -25.98 -1.52 -2.03
C GLN A 174 -25.89 -2.92 -1.39
N VAL A 175 -24.69 -3.51 -1.37
CA VAL A 175 -24.46 -4.82 -0.74
C VAL A 175 -24.65 -4.75 0.78
N GLN A 176 -24.25 -3.66 1.43
CA GLN A 176 -24.48 -3.48 2.87
C GLN A 176 -25.97 -3.33 3.20
N GLN A 177 -26.71 -2.54 2.42
CA GLN A 177 -28.14 -2.35 2.60
C GLN A 177 -28.92 -3.66 2.42
N SER A 178 -28.61 -4.44 1.39
CA SER A 178 -29.27 -5.73 1.17
C SER A 178 -29.01 -6.73 2.30
N ARG A 179 -27.79 -6.76 2.84
CA ARG A 179 -27.46 -7.57 4.04
C ARG A 179 -28.24 -7.12 5.27
N GLN A 180 -28.37 -5.81 5.49
CA GLN A 180 -29.15 -5.27 6.62
C GLN A 180 -30.64 -5.62 6.50
N GLN A 181 -31.22 -5.47 5.30
CA GLN A 181 -32.62 -5.83 5.04
C GLN A 181 -32.86 -7.32 5.29
N MET A 182 -31.96 -8.20 4.82
CA MET A 182 -32.06 -9.63 5.06
C MET A 182 -32.00 -9.97 6.56
N GLN A 183 -31.11 -9.32 7.32
CA GLN A 183 -31.04 -9.50 8.78
C GLN A 183 -32.32 -9.04 9.49
N GLN A 184 -32.90 -7.92 9.07
CA GLN A 184 -34.17 -7.43 9.63
C GLN A 184 -35.33 -8.38 9.33
N GLN A 185 -35.44 -8.87 8.10
CA GLN A 185 -36.47 -9.85 7.72
C GLN A 185 -36.34 -11.14 8.54
N MET A 186 -35.11 -11.64 8.73
CA MET A 186 -34.86 -12.82 9.56
C MET A 186 -35.26 -12.60 11.01
N GLN A 187 -34.99 -11.42 11.59
CA GLN A 187 -35.41 -11.07 12.95
C GLN A 187 -36.94 -11.01 13.08
N GLN A 188 -37.63 -10.43 12.09
CA GLN A 188 -39.09 -10.37 12.10
C GLN A 188 -39.72 -11.76 12.02
N GLN A 189 -39.20 -12.64 11.16
CA GLN A 189 -39.67 -14.03 11.08
C GLN A 189 -39.48 -14.79 12.41
N MET A 190 -38.33 -14.59 13.09
CA MET A 190 -38.09 -15.20 14.41
C MET A 190 -39.04 -14.67 15.50
N GLN A 191 -39.42 -13.38 15.45
CA GLN A 191 -40.38 -12.83 16.40
C GLN A 191 -41.79 -13.40 16.19
N GLN A 192 -42.21 -13.54 14.92
CA GLN A 192 -43.52 -14.08 14.58
C GLN A 192 -43.66 -15.58 14.95
N SER A 193 -42.59 -16.37 14.83
CA SER A 193 -42.61 -17.78 15.23
C SER A 193 -42.67 -17.97 16.75
N MET A 194 -42.16 -17.02 17.55
CA MET A 194 -42.21 -17.09 19.01
C MET A 194 -43.54 -16.58 19.61
N SER A 195 -44.28 -15.71 18.92
CA SER A 195 -45.58 -15.20 19.40
C SER A 195 -46.78 -16.07 19.02
N GLY A 196 -46.56 -17.13 18.24
CA GLY A 196 -47.61 -18.04 17.73
C GLY A 196 -47.66 -19.42 18.39
N SER A 197 -46.93 -19.63 19.49
CA SER A 197 -46.99 -20.83 20.36
C SER A 197 -47.49 -20.44 21.74
#